data_AF-A0A3D4CUM9-F1
#
_entry.id   AF-A0A3D4CUM9-F1
#
_cell.length_a   1.000
_cell.length_b   1.000
_cell.length_c   1.000
_cell.angle_alpha   90.00
_cell.angle_beta   90.00
_cell.angle_gamma   90.00
#
_symmetry.space_group_name_H-M   'P 1'
#
loop_
_entity.id
_entity.type
_entity.pdbx_description
1 polymer ?
#
loop_
_entity_poly.entity_id
_entity_poly.type
_entity_poly.pdbx_seq_one_letter_code
_entity_poly.pdbx_strand_id
1 'polypeptide(L)'
;FLSRALRDLALANGLQHLDYCSYFVKVHPEQGSKLFDKEILSRAFHPKGCYYGTLRRAYPIPSHQLYRSVLLLRDPRDCLVSHYYSVRDSHTLNNLGNLTARREALEIDIDQWVIRHAGQYAEDFRQFHDQLVGKPGVLFLRYEEMVTAFPEFILKIAEHAGLHQKTQVIDRIVKQADFEVSGENILSHKRSVKPGNHLKKLKRATVDELNEALSGILELFDYR
;
A
#
# COMPACT_ATOMS: atom_id res chain seq x y z
N PHE A 1 4.20 1.54 10.54
CA PHE A 1 3.52 0.81 11.64
C PHE A 1 3.03 -0.56 11.16
N LEU A 2 2.00 -0.64 10.31
CA LEU A 2 1.42 -1.93 9.87
C LEU A 2 2.44 -2.96 9.38
N SER A 3 3.34 -2.57 8.47
CA SER A 3 4.40 -3.47 7.95
C SER A 3 5.23 -4.13 9.07
N ARG A 4 5.59 -3.36 10.11
CA ARG A 4 6.29 -3.87 11.31
C ARG A 4 5.40 -4.79 12.12
N ALA A 5 4.14 -4.39 12.37
CA ALA A 5 3.20 -5.22 13.12
C ALA A 5 2.96 -6.59 12.46
N LEU A 6 2.78 -6.63 11.13
CA LEU A 6 2.61 -7.87 10.38
C LEU A 6 3.88 -8.73 10.39
N ARG A 7 5.07 -8.12 10.30
CA ARG A 7 6.33 -8.84 10.46
C ARG A 7 6.43 -9.48 11.85
N ASP A 8 6.14 -8.72 12.90
CA ASP A 8 6.25 -9.22 14.28
C ASP A 8 5.25 -10.37 14.51
N LEU A 9 4.03 -10.26 13.95
CA LEU A 9 3.04 -11.33 13.95
C LEU A 9 3.49 -12.57 13.18
N ALA A 10 4.07 -12.40 11.99
CA ALA A 10 4.58 -13.50 11.16
C ALA A 10 5.73 -14.25 11.87
N LEU A 11 6.71 -13.51 12.42
CA LEU A 11 7.83 -14.08 13.16
C LEU A 11 7.36 -14.86 14.40
N ALA A 12 6.38 -14.34 15.14
CA ALA A 12 5.82 -15.03 16.30
C ALA A 12 5.11 -16.35 15.95
N ASN A 13 4.66 -16.49 14.70
CA ASN A 13 4.06 -17.70 14.16
C ASN A 13 5.06 -18.57 13.36
N GLY A 14 6.37 -18.32 13.51
CA GLY A 14 7.43 -19.16 12.94
C GLY A 14 7.67 -18.95 11.44
N LEU A 15 7.15 -17.87 10.85
CA LEU A 15 7.42 -17.52 9.46
C LEU A 15 8.68 -16.66 9.34
N GLN A 16 9.47 -16.90 8.30
CA GLN A 16 10.57 -16.03 7.93
C GLN A 16 10.06 -14.82 7.14
N HIS A 17 10.46 -13.61 7.53
CA HIS A 17 10.12 -12.39 6.79
C HIS A 17 11.12 -12.13 5.66
N LEU A 18 10.60 -11.90 4.45
CA LEU A 18 11.36 -11.55 3.26
C LEU A 18 10.81 -10.24 2.66
N ASP A 19 11.56 -9.14 2.81
CA ASP A 19 11.20 -7.82 2.26
C ASP A 19 11.84 -7.58 0.89
N TYR A 20 11.25 -8.22 -0.12
CA TYR A 20 11.72 -8.09 -1.49
C TYR A 20 11.65 -6.65 -2.01
N CYS A 21 10.59 -5.90 -1.71
CA CYS A 21 10.49 -4.51 -2.16
C CYS A 21 11.67 -3.66 -1.68
N SER A 22 12.06 -3.77 -0.40
CA SER A 22 13.24 -3.05 0.11
C SER A 22 14.54 -3.56 -0.50
N TYR A 23 14.68 -4.88 -0.72
CA TYR A 23 15.87 -5.46 -1.33
C TYR A 23 16.06 -4.97 -2.77
N PHE A 24 15.04 -5.06 -3.61
CA PHE A 24 15.14 -4.73 -5.03
C PHE A 24 15.33 -3.24 -5.29
N VAL A 25 14.67 -2.37 -4.53
CA VAL A 25 14.90 -0.91 -4.60
C VAL A 25 16.36 -0.55 -4.30
N LYS A 26 17.03 -1.30 -3.42
CA LYS A 26 18.40 -1.00 -2.99
C LYS A 26 19.48 -1.64 -3.86
N VAL A 27 19.27 -2.87 -4.30
CA VAL A 27 20.34 -3.68 -4.91
C VAL A 27 20.34 -3.60 -6.44
N HIS A 28 19.17 -3.45 -7.07
CA HIS A 28 19.07 -3.45 -8.54
C HIS A 28 18.00 -2.50 -9.09
N PRO A 29 18.16 -1.17 -8.93
CA PRO A 29 17.19 -0.19 -9.44
C PRO A 29 16.95 -0.33 -10.96
N GLU A 30 18.00 -0.64 -11.73
CA GLU A 30 17.94 -0.87 -13.18
C GLU A 30 17.31 -2.22 -13.57
N GLN A 31 17.24 -3.20 -12.64
CA GLN A 31 16.73 -4.55 -12.92
C GLN A 31 15.37 -4.81 -12.28
N GLY A 32 14.65 -3.76 -11.85
CA GLY A 32 13.30 -3.88 -11.30
C GLY A 32 12.30 -4.61 -12.23
N SER A 33 12.58 -4.66 -13.54
CA SER A 33 11.83 -5.45 -14.53
C SER A 33 11.96 -6.97 -14.34
N LYS A 34 13.08 -7.46 -13.76
CA LYS A 34 13.29 -8.89 -13.48
C LYS A 34 12.35 -9.44 -12.40
N LEU A 35 11.70 -8.58 -11.62
CA LEU A 35 10.63 -8.98 -10.71
C LEU A 35 9.32 -9.33 -11.42
N PHE A 36 9.22 -9.07 -12.72
CA PHE A 36 8.13 -9.55 -13.56
C PHE A 36 8.53 -10.80 -14.35
N ASP A 37 9.78 -11.25 -14.22
CA ASP A 37 10.24 -12.50 -14.79
C ASP A 37 9.67 -13.68 -13.99
N LYS A 38 8.91 -14.52 -14.68
CA LYS A 38 8.19 -15.65 -14.09
C LYS A 38 9.14 -16.71 -13.53
N GLU A 39 10.29 -16.94 -14.16
CA GLU A 39 11.26 -17.94 -13.71
C GLU A 39 11.91 -17.49 -12.39
N ILE A 40 12.28 -16.22 -12.30
CA ILE A 40 12.83 -15.64 -11.06
C ILE A 40 11.79 -15.68 -9.94
N LEU A 41 10.56 -15.26 -10.21
CA LEU A 41 9.48 -15.28 -9.21
C LEU A 41 9.19 -16.69 -8.69
N SER A 42 9.25 -17.72 -9.55
CA SER A 42 9.02 -19.11 -9.15
C SER A 42 10.05 -19.64 -8.16
N ARG A 43 11.28 -19.12 -8.18
CA ARG A 43 12.35 -19.46 -7.24
C ARG A 43 12.34 -18.60 -5.99
N ALA A 44 11.81 -17.39 -6.07
CA ALA A 44 11.76 -16.46 -4.95
C ALA A 44 10.60 -16.79 -3.99
N PHE A 45 9.42 -17.09 -4.53
CA PHE A 45 8.22 -17.30 -3.72
C PHE A 45 8.00 -18.77 -3.39
N HIS A 46 7.87 -19.06 -2.10
CA HIS A 46 7.63 -20.39 -1.55
C HIS A 46 6.29 -20.37 -0.80
N PRO A 47 5.37 -21.31 -1.08
CA PRO A 47 4.03 -21.31 -0.47
C PRO A 47 3.98 -21.46 1.06
N LYS A 48 5.08 -21.88 1.69
CA LYS A 48 5.14 -22.18 3.13
C LYS A 48 6.38 -21.57 3.77
N GLY A 49 6.28 -21.29 5.07
CA GLY A 49 7.42 -20.88 5.90
C GLY A 49 7.85 -19.42 5.74
N CYS A 50 7.23 -18.64 4.85
CA CYS A 50 7.64 -17.27 4.57
C CYS A 50 6.47 -16.28 4.57
N TYR A 51 6.79 -15.04 4.93
CA TYR A 51 5.95 -13.85 4.79
C TYR A 51 6.67 -12.84 3.88
N TYR A 52 6.05 -12.48 2.76
CA TYR A 52 6.66 -11.69 1.68
C TYR A 52 6.28 -10.20 1.68
N GLY A 53 5.61 -9.71 2.73
CA GLY A 53 5.09 -8.34 2.77
C GLY A 53 6.15 -7.31 3.19
N THR A 54 6.03 -6.05 2.79
CA THR A 54 4.96 -5.47 1.97
C THR A 54 5.35 -5.46 0.49
N LEU A 55 4.47 -5.97 -0.37
CA LEU A 55 4.58 -5.83 -1.83
C LEU A 55 3.83 -4.58 -2.28
N ARG A 56 4.45 -3.76 -3.14
CA ARG A 56 3.90 -2.46 -3.58
C ARG A 56 3.36 -2.47 -5.01
N ARG A 57 3.39 -3.62 -5.69
CA ARG A 57 2.89 -3.81 -7.06
C ARG A 57 2.17 -5.16 -7.14
N ALA A 58 1.28 -5.29 -8.12
CA ALA A 58 0.69 -6.56 -8.49
C ALA A 58 1.72 -7.39 -9.28
N TYR A 59 2.58 -8.12 -8.56
CA TYR A 59 3.53 -9.04 -9.17
C TYR A 59 2.81 -10.31 -9.62
N PRO A 60 3.14 -10.86 -10.81
CA PRO A 60 2.53 -12.09 -11.32
C PRO A 60 3.11 -13.33 -10.63
N ILE A 61 2.89 -13.45 -9.32
CA ILE A 61 3.42 -14.53 -8.48
C ILE A 61 2.84 -15.87 -8.99
N PRO A 62 3.69 -16.83 -9.41
CA PRO A 62 3.23 -18.14 -9.85
C PRO A 62 2.46 -18.87 -8.77
N SER A 63 1.43 -19.63 -9.16
CA SER A 63 0.64 -20.46 -8.23
C SER A 63 0.07 -19.67 -7.04
N HIS A 64 -0.39 -18.42 -7.27
CA HIS A 64 -0.91 -17.51 -6.25
C HIS A 64 -1.94 -18.11 -5.28
N GLN A 65 -2.66 -19.15 -5.71
CA GLN A 65 -3.72 -19.84 -4.98
C GLN A 65 -3.18 -20.69 -3.82
N LEU A 66 -1.87 -20.93 -3.80
CA LEU A 66 -1.18 -21.62 -2.71
C LEU A 66 -0.81 -20.66 -1.57
N TYR A 67 -1.04 -19.35 -1.74
CA TYR A 67 -0.71 -18.31 -0.78
C TYR A 67 -1.97 -17.74 -0.14
N ARG A 68 -1.82 -17.20 1.07
CA ARG A 68 -2.83 -16.38 1.76
C ARG A 68 -2.39 -14.93 1.65
N SER A 69 -2.88 -14.25 0.62
CA SER A 69 -2.51 -12.88 0.29
C SER A 69 -3.49 -11.89 0.90
N VAL A 70 -2.99 -10.74 1.33
CA VAL A 70 -3.81 -9.61 1.75
C VAL A 70 -3.57 -8.45 0.79
N LEU A 71 -4.62 -8.03 0.09
CA LEU A 71 -4.63 -6.83 -0.73
C LEU A 71 -5.21 -5.68 0.11
N LEU A 72 -4.41 -4.64 0.34
CA LEU A 72 -4.82 -3.44 1.06
C LEU A 72 -4.79 -2.25 0.09
N LEU A 73 -5.96 -1.70 -0.25
CA LEU A 73 -6.07 -0.49 -1.06
C LEU A 73 -6.67 0.65 -0.25
N ARG A 74 -6.36 1.87 -0.68
CA ARG A 74 -6.88 3.13 -0.12
C ARG A 74 -7.54 3.88 -1.27
N ASP A 75 -8.48 4.77 -0.97
CA ASP A 75 -9.03 5.69 -1.97
C ASP A 75 -7.90 6.31 -2.83
N PRO A 76 -7.91 6.13 -4.17
CA PRO A 76 -6.84 6.59 -5.04
C PRO A 76 -6.65 8.12 -5.01
N ARG A 77 -7.71 8.89 -4.74
CA ARG A 77 -7.65 10.36 -4.60
C ARG A 77 -6.85 10.76 -3.37
N ASP A 78 -7.09 10.07 -2.25
CA ASP A 78 -6.32 10.25 -1.02
C ASP A 78 -4.88 9.73 -1.16
N CYS A 79 -4.66 8.68 -1.95
CA CYS A 79 -3.31 8.20 -2.27
C CYS A 79 -2.50 9.27 -3.01
N LEU A 80 -3.07 9.91 -4.03
CA LEU A 80 -2.42 10.95 -4.82
C LEU A 80 -2.01 12.15 -3.94
N VAL A 81 -2.92 12.62 -3.07
CA VAL A 81 -2.63 13.67 -2.10
C VAL A 81 -1.52 13.25 -1.13
N SER A 82 -1.62 12.03 -0.59
CA SER A 82 -0.57 11.50 0.31
C SER A 82 0.77 11.34 -0.40
N HIS A 83 0.76 11.01 -1.69
CA HIS A 83 1.95 10.82 -2.50
C HIS A 83 2.66 12.15 -2.75
N TYR A 84 1.92 13.22 -3.10
CA TYR A 84 2.47 14.57 -3.29
C TYR A 84 3.30 15.01 -2.09
N TYR A 85 2.68 15.07 -0.91
CA TYR A 85 3.37 15.49 0.31
C TYR A 85 4.51 14.52 0.66
N SER A 86 4.34 13.21 0.40
CA SER A 86 5.41 12.24 0.63
C SER A 86 6.63 12.57 -0.19
N VAL A 87 6.48 12.67 -1.51
CA VAL A 87 7.56 12.97 -2.44
C VAL A 87 8.18 14.33 -2.11
N ARG A 88 7.36 15.36 -1.93
CA ARG A 88 7.82 16.74 -1.68
C ARG A 88 8.61 16.87 -0.38
N ASP A 89 8.09 16.35 0.74
CA ASP A 89 8.59 16.74 2.07
C ASP A 89 9.29 15.62 2.86
N SER A 90 8.95 14.35 2.64
CA SER A 90 9.34 13.27 3.60
C SER A 90 10.03 12.05 2.99
N HIS A 91 9.94 11.83 1.68
CA HIS A 91 10.51 10.64 1.04
C HIS A 91 12.05 10.69 1.09
N THR A 92 12.71 9.56 1.33
CA THR A 92 14.17 9.48 1.28
C THR A 92 14.66 9.63 -0.17
N LEU A 93 15.69 10.46 -0.37
CA LEU A 93 16.32 10.70 -1.67
C LEU A 93 17.45 9.70 -1.93
N ASN A 94 17.11 8.42 -2.04
CA ASN A 94 18.08 7.34 -2.20
C ASN A 94 18.21 6.82 -3.64
N ASN A 95 17.48 7.42 -4.60
CA ASN A 95 17.55 7.08 -6.01
C ASN A 95 17.17 8.28 -6.88
N LEU A 96 17.55 8.23 -8.16
CA LEU A 96 17.32 9.31 -9.14
C LEU A 96 15.83 9.57 -9.40
N GLY A 97 15.00 8.53 -9.37
CA GLY A 97 13.55 8.65 -9.52
C GLY A 97 12.93 9.51 -8.42
N ASN A 98 13.28 9.25 -7.16
CA ASN A 98 12.82 10.03 -6.01
C ASN A 98 13.30 11.49 -6.06
N LEU A 99 14.54 11.71 -6.53
CA LEU A 99 15.08 13.07 -6.74
C LEU A 99 14.30 13.83 -7.80
N THR A 100 14.02 13.18 -8.93
CA THR A 100 13.27 13.77 -10.06
C THR A 100 11.84 14.08 -9.65
N ALA A 101 11.15 13.13 -9.01
CA ALA A 101 9.80 13.31 -8.50
C ALA A 101 9.72 14.45 -7.47
N ARG A 102 10.73 14.61 -6.60
CA ARG A 102 10.78 15.74 -5.66
C ARG A 102 10.94 17.08 -6.37
N ARG A 103 11.80 17.16 -7.39
CA ARG A 103 11.97 18.40 -8.16
C ARG A 103 10.65 18.82 -8.79
N GLU A 104 9.97 17.87 -9.44
CA GLU A 104 8.64 18.14 -10.01
C GLU A 104 7.65 18.60 -8.92
N ALA A 105 7.54 17.88 -7.80
CA ALA A 105 6.61 18.23 -6.72
C ALA A 105 6.88 19.60 -6.07
N LEU A 106 8.10 20.14 -6.20
CA LEU A 106 8.46 21.49 -5.75
C LEU A 106 8.13 22.56 -6.79
N GLU A 107 8.06 22.19 -8.08
CA GLU A 107 7.76 23.09 -9.19
C GLU A 107 6.26 23.27 -9.44
N ILE A 108 5.44 22.28 -9.08
CA ILE A 108 3.99 22.29 -9.29
C ILE A 108 3.20 22.26 -7.99
N ASP A 109 1.98 22.80 -8.04
CA ASP A 109 1.06 22.70 -6.92
C ASP A 109 0.44 21.30 -6.81
N ILE A 110 -0.26 21.06 -5.70
CA ILE A 110 -0.89 19.77 -5.44
C ILE A 110 -1.97 19.42 -6.47
N ASP A 111 -2.72 20.41 -6.96
CA ASP A 111 -3.80 20.16 -7.92
C ASP A 111 -3.23 19.65 -9.25
N GLN A 112 -2.18 20.30 -9.76
CA GLN A 112 -1.48 19.85 -10.97
C GLN A 112 -0.85 18.47 -10.78
N TRP A 113 -0.26 18.21 -9.62
CA TRP A 113 0.36 16.92 -9.33
C TRP A 113 -0.64 15.77 -9.39
N VAL A 114 -1.78 15.89 -8.72
CA VAL A 114 -2.76 14.79 -8.64
C VAL A 114 -3.34 14.46 -10.01
N ILE A 115 -3.63 15.47 -10.85
CA ILE A 115 -4.13 15.27 -12.21
C ILE A 115 -3.10 14.55 -13.08
N ARG A 116 -1.85 15.02 -13.10
CA ARG A 116 -0.77 14.41 -13.90
C ARG A 116 -0.55 12.92 -13.58
N HIS A 117 -0.71 12.54 -12.32
CA HIS A 117 -0.43 11.18 -11.85
C HIS A 117 -1.68 10.27 -11.79
N ALA A 118 -2.88 10.81 -12.04
CA ALA A 118 -4.13 10.04 -11.94
C ALA A 118 -4.14 8.81 -12.86
N GLY A 119 -3.70 8.95 -14.11
CA GLY A 119 -3.66 7.86 -15.08
C GLY A 119 -2.77 6.69 -14.64
N GLN A 120 -1.61 6.98 -14.02
CA GLN A 120 -0.72 5.94 -13.50
C GLN A 120 -1.38 5.19 -12.33
N TYR A 121 -2.02 5.91 -11.41
CA TYR A 121 -2.76 5.29 -10.31
C TYR A 121 -3.93 4.44 -10.82
N ALA A 122 -4.62 4.88 -11.88
CA ALA A 122 -5.70 4.11 -12.48
C ALA A 122 -5.20 2.77 -13.02
N GLU A 123 -4.05 2.76 -13.70
CA GLU A 123 -3.41 1.55 -14.20
C GLU A 123 -2.98 0.62 -13.07
N ASP A 124 -2.32 1.14 -12.03
CA ASP A 124 -1.89 0.35 -10.87
C ASP A 124 -3.09 -0.34 -10.19
N PHE A 125 -4.19 0.39 -9.99
CA PHE A 125 -5.42 -0.17 -9.40
C PHE A 125 -6.06 -1.23 -10.28
N ARG A 126 -6.08 -1.02 -11.61
CA ARG A 126 -6.57 -2.02 -12.56
C ARG A 126 -5.74 -3.31 -12.50
N GLN A 127 -4.42 -3.19 -12.41
CA GLN A 127 -3.54 -4.35 -12.27
C GLN A 127 -3.79 -5.11 -10.96
N PHE A 128 -4.01 -4.41 -9.83
CA PHE A 128 -4.39 -5.08 -8.58
C PHE A 128 -5.72 -5.80 -8.71
N HIS A 129 -6.71 -5.18 -9.36
CA HIS A 129 -8.00 -5.81 -9.60
C HIS A 129 -7.84 -7.10 -10.41
N ASP A 130 -7.28 -7.01 -11.61
CA ASP A 130 -7.23 -8.12 -12.57
C ASP A 130 -6.43 -9.31 -12.05
N GLN A 131 -5.37 -9.04 -11.28
CA GLN A 131 -4.47 -10.07 -10.79
C GLN A 131 -4.88 -10.68 -9.44
N LEU A 132 -5.58 -9.94 -8.57
CA LEU A 132 -5.77 -10.36 -7.17
C LEU A 132 -7.23 -10.35 -6.71
N VAL A 133 -8.06 -9.39 -7.13
CA VAL A 133 -9.42 -9.27 -6.62
C VAL A 133 -10.25 -10.49 -7.03
N GLY A 134 -11.00 -11.05 -6.07
CA GLY A 134 -11.82 -12.24 -6.26
C GLY A 134 -11.06 -13.56 -6.46
N LYS A 135 -9.72 -13.55 -6.44
CA LYS A 135 -8.92 -14.77 -6.60
C LYS A 135 -8.91 -15.61 -5.31
N PRO A 136 -8.85 -16.95 -5.41
CA PRO A 136 -8.71 -17.82 -4.23
C PRO A 136 -7.49 -17.45 -3.38
N GLY A 137 -7.68 -17.41 -2.06
CA GLY A 137 -6.61 -17.09 -1.11
C GLY A 137 -6.29 -15.60 -0.98
N VAL A 138 -7.03 -14.70 -1.64
CA VAL A 138 -6.88 -13.25 -1.49
C VAL A 138 -7.94 -12.67 -0.56
N LEU A 139 -7.51 -11.98 0.48
CA LEU A 139 -8.36 -11.12 1.32
C LEU A 139 -8.17 -9.67 0.88
N PHE A 140 -9.24 -9.03 0.42
CA PHE A 140 -9.26 -7.59 0.12
C PHE A 140 -9.71 -6.80 1.36
N LEU A 141 -8.95 -5.78 1.73
CA LEU A 141 -9.27 -4.84 2.81
C LEU A 141 -9.04 -3.40 2.36
N ARG A 142 -9.77 -2.48 2.97
CA ARG A 142 -9.65 -1.03 2.76
C ARG A 142 -8.74 -0.40 3.82
N TYR A 143 -7.92 0.56 3.42
CA TYR A 143 -7.11 1.36 4.35
C TYR A 143 -7.99 2.14 5.32
N GLU A 144 -9.15 2.59 4.86
CA GLU A 144 -10.14 3.29 5.67
C GLU A 144 -10.55 2.42 6.88
N GLU A 145 -10.77 1.12 6.67
CA GLU A 145 -11.07 0.16 7.74
C GLU A 145 -9.89 0.01 8.71
N MET A 146 -8.65 -0.07 8.20
CA MET A 146 -7.45 -0.11 9.05
C MET A 146 -7.38 1.07 10.01
N VAL A 147 -7.86 2.25 9.58
CA VAL A 147 -7.81 3.46 10.40
C VAL A 147 -8.97 3.54 11.38
N THR A 148 -10.19 3.18 10.95
CA THR A 148 -11.41 3.37 11.75
C THR A 148 -11.75 2.18 12.65
N ALA A 149 -11.25 0.99 12.33
CA ALA A 149 -11.57 -0.27 13.00
C ALA A 149 -10.34 -1.20 13.03
N PHE A 150 -9.21 -0.68 13.53
CA PHE A 150 -7.94 -1.41 13.51
C PHE A 150 -7.97 -2.78 14.23
N PRO A 151 -8.60 -2.93 15.42
CA PRO A 151 -8.68 -4.22 16.10
C PRO A 151 -9.33 -5.30 15.23
N GLU A 152 -10.47 -5.00 14.63
CA GLU A 152 -11.20 -5.89 13.72
C GLU A 152 -10.39 -6.16 12.45
N PHE A 153 -9.79 -5.12 11.89
CA PHE A 153 -8.94 -5.20 10.69
C PHE A 153 -7.77 -6.18 10.87
N ILE A 154 -7.02 -6.07 11.98
CA ILE A 154 -5.85 -6.94 12.19
C ILE A 154 -6.26 -8.39 12.49
N LEU A 155 -7.42 -8.60 13.13
CA LEU A 155 -7.97 -9.94 13.36
C LEU A 155 -8.34 -10.63 12.05
N LYS A 156 -8.97 -9.93 11.10
CA LYS A 156 -9.26 -10.46 9.75
C LYS A 156 -7.99 -10.94 9.05
N ILE A 157 -6.91 -10.16 9.14
CA ILE A 157 -5.60 -10.55 8.57
C ILE A 157 -5.06 -11.80 9.28
N ALA A 158 -5.06 -11.81 10.61
CA ALA A 158 -4.52 -12.91 11.40
C ALA A 158 -5.29 -14.22 11.15
N GLU A 159 -6.61 -14.16 11.05
CA GLU A 159 -7.46 -15.31 10.73
C GLU A 159 -7.16 -15.83 9.31
N HIS A 160 -7.27 -14.96 8.30
CA HIS A 160 -7.02 -15.30 6.90
C HIS A 160 -5.64 -15.89 6.68
N ALA A 161 -4.60 -15.25 7.21
CA ALA A 161 -3.22 -15.70 7.07
C ALA A 161 -2.86 -16.90 7.97
N GLY A 162 -3.74 -17.32 8.88
CA GLY A 162 -3.47 -18.44 9.82
C GLY A 162 -2.49 -18.07 10.94
N LEU A 163 -2.41 -16.79 11.30
CA LEU A 163 -1.48 -16.23 12.29
C LEU A 163 -2.15 -15.96 13.67
N HIS A 164 -3.34 -16.51 13.90
CA HIS A 164 -4.17 -16.25 15.08
C HIS A 164 -3.75 -17.00 16.35
N GLN A 165 -2.74 -17.87 16.28
CA GLN A 165 -2.31 -18.70 17.41
C GLN A 165 -1.59 -17.90 18.53
N LYS A 166 -1.13 -16.68 18.22
CA LYS A 166 -0.37 -15.82 19.12
C LYS A 166 -1.18 -14.58 19.53
N THR A 167 -2.29 -14.80 20.22
CA THR A 167 -3.23 -13.75 20.67
C THR A 167 -2.54 -12.61 21.43
N GLN A 168 -1.59 -12.91 22.31
CA GLN A 168 -0.82 -11.90 23.04
C GLN A 168 -0.05 -10.92 22.15
N VAL A 169 0.38 -11.36 20.96
CA VAL A 169 1.05 -10.49 19.98
C VAL A 169 0.04 -9.58 19.30
N ILE A 170 -1.15 -10.11 18.97
CA ILE A 170 -2.26 -9.34 18.41
C ILE A 170 -2.69 -8.26 19.41
N ASP A 171 -2.90 -8.61 20.68
CA ASP A 171 -3.28 -7.66 21.73
C ASP A 171 -2.27 -6.52 21.88
N ARG A 172 -0.98 -6.85 21.79
CA ARG A 172 0.10 -5.86 21.83
C ARG A 172 0.07 -4.94 20.62
N ILE A 173 -0.12 -5.50 19.42
CA ILE A 173 -0.24 -4.74 18.17
C ILE A 173 -1.42 -3.78 18.26
N VAL A 174 -2.57 -4.24 18.75
CA VAL A 174 -3.77 -3.41 18.95
C VAL A 174 -3.50 -2.30 19.96
N LYS A 175 -2.88 -2.59 21.11
CA LYS A 175 -2.53 -1.57 22.11
C LYS A 175 -1.53 -0.52 21.61
N GLN A 176 -0.61 -0.90 20.71
CA GLN A 176 0.38 0.01 20.12
C GLN A 176 -0.15 0.79 18.92
N ALA A 177 -1.34 0.44 18.44
CA ALA A 177 -1.92 1.05 17.26
C ALA A 177 -2.39 2.46 17.58
N ASP A 178 -1.54 3.42 17.27
CA ASP A 178 -1.88 4.83 17.34
C ASP A 178 -2.19 5.37 15.94
N PHE A 179 -3.49 5.58 15.69
CA PHE A 179 -4.04 6.26 14.53
C PHE A 179 -4.68 7.61 14.91
N GLU A 180 -4.64 7.98 16.20
CA GLU A 180 -5.05 9.29 16.68
C GLU A 180 -3.92 10.29 16.47
N VAL A 181 -3.84 10.86 15.26
CA VAL A 181 -2.86 11.92 15.03
C VAL A 181 -3.38 13.22 15.62
N SER A 182 -2.82 13.64 16.76
CA SER A 182 -3.03 14.94 17.41
C SER A 182 -2.32 16.06 16.63
N GLY A 183 -2.82 16.36 15.43
CA GLY A 183 -2.36 17.49 14.60
C GLY A 183 -1.47 17.11 13.40
N GLU A 184 -1.54 17.92 12.34
CA GLU A 184 -0.83 17.69 11.09
C GLU A 184 0.67 18.00 11.24
N ASN A 185 1.52 16.96 11.31
CA ASN A 185 2.98 17.12 11.21
C ASN A 185 3.43 16.93 9.77
N ILE A 186 3.72 18.02 9.06
CA ILE A 186 4.10 18.07 7.64
C ILE A 186 5.31 17.18 7.31
N LEU A 187 6.24 17.00 8.26
CA LEU A 187 7.48 16.23 8.06
C LEU A 187 7.32 14.73 8.39
N SER A 188 6.17 14.34 8.96
CA SER A 188 5.89 12.96 9.33
C SER A 188 5.41 12.13 8.14
N HIS A 189 5.86 10.88 8.03
CA HIS A 189 5.24 9.90 7.13
C HIS A 189 3.75 9.65 7.45
N LYS A 190 3.31 9.91 8.68
CA LYS A 190 1.91 9.95 9.11
C LYS A 190 1.48 11.42 9.37
N ARG A 191 0.97 12.09 8.33
CA ARG A 191 0.54 13.52 8.34
C ARG A 191 -0.92 13.73 8.71
N SER A 192 -1.79 12.95 8.07
CA SER A 192 -3.23 12.88 8.32
C SER A 192 -3.67 11.48 7.90
N VAL A 193 -4.33 10.79 8.83
CA VAL A 193 -4.73 9.38 8.67
C VAL A 193 -6.22 9.28 8.29
N LYS A 194 -6.94 10.40 8.34
CA LYS A 194 -8.39 10.43 8.09
C LYS A 194 -8.71 10.25 6.60
N PRO A 195 -9.66 9.37 6.25
CA PRO A 195 -10.19 9.27 4.90
C PRO A 195 -10.83 10.57 4.40
N GLY A 196 -10.86 10.77 3.09
CA GLY A 196 -11.48 11.93 2.44
C GLY A 196 -10.65 13.20 2.52
N ASN A 197 -9.34 13.07 2.71
CA ASN A 197 -8.44 14.20 2.87
C ASN A 197 -8.28 15.00 1.56
N HIS A 198 -8.51 14.36 0.40
CA HIS A 198 -8.57 15.03 -0.90
C HIS A 198 -9.58 16.17 -0.96
N LEU A 199 -10.76 16.03 -0.33
CA LEU A 199 -11.79 17.08 -0.28
C LEU A 199 -11.35 18.34 0.46
N LYS A 200 -10.38 18.22 1.38
CA LYS A 200 -9.86 19.34 2.17
C LYS A 200 -8.65 20.01 1.55
N LYS A 201 -7.91 19.29 0.70
CA LYS A 201 -6.60 19.69 0.20
C LYS A 201 -6.61 20.08 -1.28
N LEU A 202 -7.64 19.69 -2.03
CA LEU A 202 -7.78 19.98 -3.45
C LEU A 202 -8.89 21.00 -3.71
N LYS A 203 -8.77 21.73 -4.81
CA LYS A 203 -9.88 22.57 -5.31
C LYS A 203 -11.02 21.68 -5.79
N ARG A 204 -12.25 22.21 -5.74
CA ARG A 204 -13.45 21.45 -6.19
C ARG A 204 -13.32 20.98 -7.64
N ALA A 205 -12.87 21.86 -8.54
CA ALA A 205 -12.67 21.53 -9.95
C ALA A 205 -11.67 20.37 -10.14
N THR A 206 -10.60 20.34 -9.34
CA THR A 206 -9.62 19.24 -9.35
C THR A 206 -10.23 17.93 -8.88
N VAL A 207 -11.08 17.96 -7.85
CA VAL A 207 -11.80 16.77 -7.38
C VAL A 207 -12.75 16.26 -8.45
N ASP A 208 -13.48 17.14 -9.13
CA ASP A 208 -14.39 16.78 -10.21
C ASP A 208 -13.63 16.11 -11.37
N GLU A 209 -12.47 16.68 -11.77
CA GLU A 209 -11.61 16.11 -12.82
C GLU A 209 -10.99 14.76 -12.40
N LEU A 210 -10.58 14.61 -11.13
CA LEU A 210 -10.12 13.32 -10.60
C LEU A 210 -11.23 12.26 -10.59
N ASN A 211 -12.46 12.65 -10.24
CA ASN A 211 -13.60 11.74 -10.24
C ASN A 211 -13.90 11.24 -11.66
N GLU A 212 -13.77 12.10 -12.66
CA GLU A 212 -13.91 11.69 -14.07
C GLU A 212 -12.77 10.75 -14.48
N ALA A 213 -11.52 11.18 -14.27
CA ALA A 213 -10.31 10.43 -14.67
C ALA A 213 -10.19 9.06 -13.98
N LEU A 214 -10.69 8.94 -12.75
CA LEU A 214 -10.65 7.72 -11.95
C LEU A 214 -12.00 7.00 -11.86
N SER A 215 -13.03 7.46 -12.57
CA SER A 215 -14.42 6.98 -12.46
C SER A 215 -14.53 5.46 -12.44
N GLY A 216 -13.94 4.79 -13.45
CA GLY A 216 -13.96 3.33 -13.54
C GLY A 216 -13.29 2.64 -12.34
N ILE A 217 -12.24 3.21 -11.75
CA ILE A 217 -11.58 2.66 -10.56
C ILE A 217 -12.38 2.94 -9.29
N LEU A 218 -12.98 4.12 -9.17
CA LEU A 218 -13.83 4.46 -8.04
C LEU A 218 -15.04 3.53 -7.99
N GLU A 219 -15.67 3.27 -9.12
CA GLU A 219 -16.77 2.30 -9.24
C GLU A 219 -16.30 0.87 -8.91
N LEU A 220 -15.18 0.43 -9.50
CA LEU A 220 -14.65 -0.93 -9.35
C LEU A 220 -14.36 -1.32 -7.91
N PHE A 221 -13.94 -0.36 -7.08
CA PHE A 221 -13.61 -0.59 -5.67
C PHE A 221 -14.64 0.01 -4.70
N ASP A 222 -15.76 0.53 -5.20
CA ASP A 222 -16.83 1.18 -4.43
C ASP A 222 -16.28 2.30 -3.51
N TYR A 223 -15.49 3.19 -4.11
CA TYR A 223 -15.12 4.48 -3.54
C TYR A 223 -16.12 5.54 -4.01
N ARG A 224 -16.63 6.36 -3.09
CA ARG A 224 -17.61 7.43 -3.35
C ARG A 224 -16.91 8.78 -3.34
#